data_AF-A0ABD1BKK6-F1
#
_entry.id   AF-A0ABD1BKK6-F1
#
_cell.length_a   1.000
_cell.length_b   1.000
_cell.length_c   1.000
_cell.angle_alpha   90.00
_cell.angle_beta   90.00
_cell.angle_gamma   90.00
#
_symmetry.space_group_name_H-M   'P 1'
#
loop_
_entity.id
_entity.type
_entity.pdbx_description
1 polymer ?
#
loop_
_entity_poly.entity_id
_entity_poly.type
_entity_poly.pdbx_seq_one_letter_code
_entity_poly.pdbx_strand_id
1 'polypeptide(L)'
;MTTYFSPLDPFNVTFRRTVTNVGFPNSAYKASVVPLRPEIQINVEPEILRFGSLQEKKSFVVSISGQALEEWKFCKFVFGLV
;
A
#
# COMPACT_ATOMS: atom_id res chain seq x y z
N MET A 1 -5.42 -7.70 9.25
CA MET A 1 -6.15 -6.70 10.07
C MET A 1 -7.24 -6.15 9.18
N THR A 2 -8.50 -6.45 9.51
CA THR A 2 -9.69 -5.99 8.77
C THR A 2 -10.39 -4.98 9.66
N THR A 3 -10.74 -3.82 9.11
CA THR A 3 -11.44 -2.73 9.81
C THR A 3 -12.74 -2.44 9.09
N TYR A 4 -13.86 -2.36 9.81
CA TYR A 4 -15.17 -2.08 9.24
C TYR A 4 -15.51 -0.59 9.35
N PHE A 5 -15.96 0.00 8.24
CA PHE A 5 -16.46 1.37 8.18
C PHE A 5 -17.91 1.35 7.72
N SER A 6 -18.70 2.30 8.20
CA SER A 6 -20.03 2.55 7.66
C SER A 6 -19.91 2.95 6.18
N PRO A 7 -20.72 2.39 5.26
CA PRO A 7 -20.59 2.61 3.82
C PRO A 7 -20.83 4.06 3.38
N LEU A 8 -21.46 4.89 4.23
CA LEU A 8 -21.81 6.28 3.94
C LEU A 8 -20.84 7.30 4.55
N ASP A 9 -19.92 6.87 5.40
CA ASP A 9 -19.01 7.79 6.08
C ASP A 9 -17.68 7.90 5.32
N PRO A 10 -17.09 9.11 5.24
CA PRO A 10 -15.71 9.26 4.81
C PRO A 10 -14.79 8.40 5.68
N PHE A 11 -13.86 7.70 5.03
CA PHE A 11 -12.89 6.87 5.74
C PHE A 11 -11.48 7.35 5.46
N ASN A 12 -10.62 7.21 6.47
CA ASN A 12 -9.18 7.42 6.35
C ASN A 12 -8.49 6.34 7.19
N VAL A 13 -7.77 5.45 6.53
CA VAL A 13 -7.18 4.25 7.13
C VAL A 13 -5.72 4.20 6.79
N THR A 14 -4.92 3.90 7.81
CA THR A 14 -3.48 3.78 7.63
C THR A 14 -3.01 2.39 8.05
N PHE A 15 -2.26 1.76 7.15
CA PHE A 15 -1.70 0.44 7.34
C PHE A 15 -0.18 0.52 7.29
N ARG A 16 0.46 0.24 8.41
CA ARG A 16 1.91 -0.03 8.43
C ARG A 16 2.16 -1.47 7.96
N ARG A 17 3.05 -1.63 7.00
CA ARG A 17 3.47 -2.94 6.48
C ARG A 17 4.98 -3.03 6.51
N THR A 18 5.48 -4.23 6.72
CA THR A 18 6.90 -4.54 6.68
C THR A 18 7.10 -5.66 5.69
N VAL A 19 7.98 -5.45 4.74
CA VAL A 19 8.38 -6.44 3.74
C VAL A 19 9.81 -6.87 3.99
N THR A 20 10.11 -8.12 3.63
CA THR A 20 11.44 -8.70 3.73
C THR A 20 11.97 -8.94 2.33
N ASN A 21 13.19 -8.49 2.03
CA ASN A 21 13.83 -8.81 0.76
C ASN A 21 14.15 -10.31 0.71
N VAL A 22 13.54 -11.01 -0.24
CA VAL A 22 13.82 -12.43 -0.54
C VAL A 22 14.50 -12.61 -1.90
N GLY A 23 14.83 -11.50 -2.58
CA GLY A 23 15.52 -11.47 -3.87
C GLY A 23 16.97 -10.99 -3.74
N PHE A 24 17.51 -10.46 -4.84
CA PHE A 24 18.91 -10.02 -4.88
C PHE A 24 19.18 -8.83 -3.94
N PRO A 25 20.39 -8.76 -3.34
CA PRO A 25 20.84 -7.56 -2.63
C PRO A 25 20.99 -6.38 -3.59
N ASN A 26 21.03 -5.15 -3.05
CA ASN A 26 21.11 -3.88 -3.79
C ASN A 26 19.96 -3.65 -4.79
N SER A 27 18.76 -4.12 -4.44
CA SER A 27 17.56 -3.95 -5.27
C SER A 27 16.72 -2.77 -4.79
N ALA A 28 16.10 -2.06 -5.74
CA ALA A 28 15.10 -1.04 -5.47
C ALA A 28 13.73 -1.51 -5.96
N TYR A 29 12.71 -1.31 -5.14
CA TYR A 29 11.32 -1.64 -5.46
C TYR A 29 10.49 -0.37 -5.37
N LYS A 30 9.71 -0.09 -6.40
CA LYS A 30 8.78 1.04 -6.43
C LYS A 30 7.36 0.54 -6.20
N ALA A 31 6.65 1.18 -5.28
CA ALA A 31 5.24 0.94 -5.06
C ALA A 31 4.45 1.43 -6.29
N SER A 32 3.63 0.55 -6.87
CA SER A 32 2.64 0.93 -7.87
C SER A 32 1.26 0.62 -7.32
N VAL A 33 0.40 1.63 -7.32
CA VAL A 33 -0.96 1.52 -6.80
C VAL A 33 -1.94 1.94 -7.87
N VAL A 34 -2.91 1.07 -8.13
CA VAL A 34 -4.01 1.35 -9.04
C VAL A 34 -5.30 1.33 -8.22
N PRO A 35 -5.90 2.49 -7.93
CA PRO A 35 -7.20 2.55 -7.26
C PRO A 35 -8.28 1.99 -8.22
N LEU A 36 -9.23 1.21 -7.70
CA LEU A 36 -10.35 0.71 -8.53
C LEU A 36 -11.45 1.72 -8.77
N ARG A 37 -11.45 2.79 -7.97
CA ARG A 37 -12.46 3.83 -8.02
C ARG A 37 -11.78 5.19 -7.85
N PRO A 38 -12.15 6.21 -8.63
CA PRO A 38 -11.52 7.52 -8.59
C PRO A 38 -11.72 8.25 -7.26
N GLU A 39 -12.75 7.88 -6.49
CA GLU A 39 -13.05 8.45 -5.17
C GLU A 39 -12.11 7.93 -4.07
N ILE A 40 -11.28 6.91 -4.37
CA ILE A 40 -10.31 6.33 -3.45
C ILE A 40 -8.93 6.93 -3.73
N GLN A 41 -8.38 7.61 -2.73
CA GLN A 41 -7.01 8.07 -2.72
C GLN A 41 -6.15 7.09 -1.93
N ILE A 42 -5.01 6.72 -2.51
CA ILE A 42 -4.04 5.82 -1.86
C ILE A 42 -2.68 6.47 -1.92
N ASN A 43 -2.06 6.66 -0.76
CA ASN A 43 -0.71 7.15 -0.62
C ASN A 43 0.19 6.07 -0.01
N VAL A 44 1.43 5.98 -0.48
CA VAL A 44 2.43 5.03 0.02
C VAL A 44 3.71 5.78 0.39
N GLU A 45 4.16 5.63 1.62
CA GLU A 45 5.35 6.33 2.12
C GLU A 45 6.29 5.39 2.91
N PRO A 46 7.57 5.28 2.51
CA PRO A 46 8.16 5.79 1.27
C PRO A 46 7.68 5.01 0.02
N GLU A 47 7.60 5.69 -1.13
CA GLU A 47 7.20 5.08 -2.42
C GLU A 47 8.25 4.09 -2.96
N ILE A 48 9.52 4.33 -2.66
CA ILE A 48 10.65 3.49 -3.10
C ILE A 48 11.34 2.86 -1.89
N LEU A 49 11.46 1.54 -1.91
CA LEU A 49 12.20 0.76 -0.92
C LEU A 49 13.50 0.23 -1.53
N ARG A 50 14.62 0.59 -0.90
CA ARG A 50 15.95 0.09 -1.26
C ARG A 50 16.39 -0.95 -0.24
N PHE A 51 16.85 -2.09 -0.73
CA PHE A 51 17.39 -3.17 0.08
C PHE A 51 18.85 -3.41 -0.31
N GLY A 52 19.75 -3.29 0.65
CA GLY A 52 21.18 -3.56 0.49
C GLY A 52 21.51 -5.05 0.68
N SER A 53 20.72 -5.80 1.44
CA SER A 53 21.00 -7.22 1.71
C SER A 53 19.79 -8.14 1.59
N LEU A 54 20.07 -9.44 1.44
CA LEU A 54 19.07 -10.50 1.55
C LEU A 54 18.53 -10.54 2.98
N GLN A 55 17.23 -10.78 3.14
CA GLN A 55 16.49 -10.78 4.41
C GLN A 55 16.39 -9.41 5.12
N GLU A 56 16.88 -8.33 4.51
CA GLU A 56 16.66 -6.99 5.05
C GLU A 56 15.17 -6.67 5.08
N LYS A 57 14.72 -6.08 6.19
CA LYS A 57 13.33 -5.68 6.41
C LYS A 57 13.20 -4.17 6.28
N LYS A 58 12.20 -3.72 5.50
CA LYS A 58 11.82 -2.31 5.41
C LYS A 58 10.33 -2.17 5.67
N SER A 59 9.96 -1.09 6.33
CA SER A 59 8.56 -0.73 6.56
C SER A 59 8.14 0.41 5.66
N PHE A 60 6.88 0.39 5.28
CA PHE A 60 6.20 1.50 4.62
C PHE A 60 4.79 1.64 5.18
N VAL A 61 4.22 2.80 4.93
CA VAL A 61 2.88 3.17 5.37
C VAL A 61 2.02 3.31 4.12
N VAL A 62 0.85 2.68 4.16
CA VAL A 62 -0.19 2.86 3.14
C VAL A 62 -1.34 3.61 3.79
N SER A 63 -1.63 4.80 3.30
CA SER A 63 -2.80 5.58 3.71
C SER A 63 -3.86 5.50 2.62
N ILE A 64 -5.07 5.13 2.98
CA ILE A 64 -6.21 4.98 2.08
C ILE A 64 -7.32 5.88 2.60
N SER A 65 -7.75 6.83 1.78
CA SER A 65 -8.88 7.71 2.07
C SER A 65 -9.90 7.68 0.95
N GLY A 66 -11.17 7.92 1.29
CA GLY A 66 -12.25 7.98 0.32
C GLY A 66 -13.54 8.46 0.94
N GLN A 67 -14.48 8.85 0.09
CA GLN A 67 -15.85 9.18 0.49
C GLN A 67 -16.79 7.99 0.22
N ALA A 68 -17.92 7.98 0.92
CA ALA A 68 -19.03 7.03 0.81
C ALA A 68 -18.95 6.08 -0.39
N LEU A 69 -18.54 4.83 -0.13
CA LEU A 69 -18.47 3.79 -1.14
C LEU A 69 -19.71 2.89 -1.01
N GLU A 70 -20.67 3.09 -1.90
CA GLU A 70 -21.66 2.07 -2.23
C GLU A 70 -20.89 0.88 -2.83
N GLU A 71 -20.65 -0.14 -1.99
CA GLU A 71 -19.99 -1.42 -2.25
C GLU A 71 -18.45 -1.45 -2.40
N TRP A 72 -17.83 -2.31 -1.59
CA TRP A 72 -16.38 -2.56 -1.56
C TRP A 72 -15.92 -3.49 -2.68
N LYS A 73 -15.08 -2.99 -3.60
CA LYS A 73 -14.24 -3.82 -4.47
C LYS A 73 -12.76 -3.49 -4.19
N PHE A 74 -11.97 -4.54 -3.89
CA PHE A 74 -10.62 -4.50 -3.30
C PHE A 74 -9.51 -3.91 -4.18
N CYS A 75 -8.82 -2.85 -3.73
CA CYS A 75 -7.60 -2.32 -4.37
C CYS A 75 -6.46 -3.36 -4.47
N LYS A 76 -5.84 -3.46 -5.65
CA LYS A 76 -4.70 -4.35 -5.92
C LYS A 76 -3.39 -3.56 -5.74
N PHE A 77 -2.55 -4.02 -4.82
CA PHE A 77 -1.19 -3.49 -4.63
C PHE A 77 -0.20 -4.36 -5.40
N VAL A 78 0.63 -3.76 -6.24
CA VAL A 78 1.68 -4.47 -6.98
C VAL A 78 3.01 -3.72 -6.77
N PHE A 79 4.00 -4.44 -6.24
CA PHE A 79 5.37 -3.95 -6.17
C PHE A 79 6.15 -4.47 -7.37
N GLY A 80 6.74 -3.55 -8.14
CA GLY A 80 7.61 -3.86 -9.27
C GLY A 80 9.06 -3.55 -8.96
N LEU A 81 9.98 -4.31 -9.57
CA LEU A 81 11.39 -3.95 -9.65
C LEU A 81 11.54 -2.73 -10.57
N VAL A 82 12.43 -1.80 -10.22
CA VAL A 82 12.80 -0.62 -11.04
C VAL A 82 14.31 -0.59 -11.26
#